data_AF-A0A433PKW5-F1
#
_entry.id   AF-A0A433PKW5-F1
#
_cell.length_a   1.000
_cell.length_b   1.000
_cell.length_c   1.000
_cell.angle_alpha   90.00
_cell.angle_beta   90.00
_cell.angle_gamma   90.00
#
_symmetry.space_group_name_H-M   'P 1'
#
loop_
_entity.id
_entity.type
_entity.pdbx_description
1 polymer ?
#
loop_
_entity_poly.entity_id
_entity_poly.type
_entity_poly.pdbx_seq_one_letter_code
_entity_poly.pdbx_strand_id
1 'polypeptide(L)'
;MVMVTKEMVTEWGVALEEKKSLRALRRLLIAFRAAARMNETDGEDAAGAGGGAYKVDSAAVFNKLVITALHSVPPVLHYHLPPRRPGLSPATAPKWKALVPVTRSYLNNVLRLLRELTENDMILLVVKEAEQCGALWGCFPKVAKDYLKSLLDLWSSPSSIDTVRIQSFLNVRTLATIVVPSPKSSSKSSSKPVNLLDACLKATYMTFVRHARATNAHTLPRIRLMRNLAVELVGVDLAQVYIPLASSLLEVLESTEVRKKARPGTMKPLVWECNLRAPKQYLHRRVYQDGIIEELYDCILEYYVCFVTSIVFPELVIPAIVQLKCHIKRSNHVKSNKQLQQLIEKLEQNAHFIEQHRSRCEFAPTDQAATQAFLRDTMWEQTPLGTFLRRANMCDGYGEAEMGSRSTEYNKQYLYTVSK
;
A
#
# COMPACT_ATOMS: atom_id res chain seq x y z
N MET A 1 34.96 7.08 27.42
CA MET A 1 33.73 7.60 26.77
C MET A 1 33.97 9.07 26.48
N VAL A 2 33.81 9.53 25.24
CA VAL A 2 34.06 10.93 24.83
C VAL A 2 32.75 11.70 24.80
N MET A 3 32.70 12.88 25.43
CA MET A 3 31.52 13.75 25.38
C MET A 3 31.40 14.38 23.99
N VAL A 4 30.21 14.29 23.39
CA VAL A 4 29.96 14.94 22.09
C VAL A 4 29.68 16.43 22.34
N THR A 5 30.44 17.30 21.67
CA THR A 5 30.22 18.76 21.73
C THR A 5 29.59 19.27 20.42
N LYS A 6 28.97 20.47 20.46
CA LYS A 6 28.41 21.11 19.26
C LYS A 6 29.48 21.36 18.19
N GLU A 7 30.69 21.69 18.62
CA GLU A 7 31.85 21.94 17.74
C GLU A 7 32.25 20.68 16.98
N MET A 8 32.32 19.53 17.66
CA MET A 8 32.62 18.24 17.02
C MET A 8 31.60 17.90 15.93
N VAL A 9 30.30 18.10 16.21
CA VAL A 9 29.23 17.84 15.23
C VAL A 9 29.35 18.77 14.03
N THR A 10 29.73 20.03 14.27
CA THR A 10 29.91 21.03 13.20
C THR A 10 31.12 20.69 12.33
N GLU A 11 32.25 20.33 12.94
CA GLU A 11 33.46 19.88 12.24
C GLU A 11 33.15 18.66 11.35
N TRP A 12 32.42 17.68 11.88
CA TRP A 12 32.03 16.50 11.11
C TRP A 12 31.07 16.86 9.97
N GLY A 13 30.12 17.77 10.19
CA GLY A 13 29.22 18.27 9.16
C GLY A 13 29.96 18.92 7.99
N VAL A 14 30.85 19.86 8.28
CA VAL A 14 31.68 20.55 7.26
C VAL A 14 32.55 19.54 6.50
N ALA A 15 33.20 18.61 7.20
CA ALA A 15 34.02 17.58 6.55
C ALA A 15 33.22 16.62 5.66
N LEU A 16 31.93 16.43 5.93
CA LEU A 16 31.02 15.64 5.10
C LEU A 16 30.52 16.43 3.89
N GLU A 17 30.25 17.71 4.05
CA GLU A 17 29.78 18.58 2.96
C GLU A 17 30.88 18.83 1.94
N GLU A 18 32.04 19.31 2.39
CA GLU A 18 33.15 19.72 1.52
C GLU A 18 33.95 18.54 0.97
N LYS A 19 34.35 17.60 1.85
CA LYS A 19 35.34 16.55 1.52
C LYS A 19 34.72 15.17 1.35
N LYS A 20 33.41 15.02 1.56
CA LYS A 20 32.71 13.73 1.58
C LYS A 20 33.47 12.67 2.42
N SER A 21 34.00 13.08 3.58
CA SER A 21 34.97 12.26 4.34
C SER A 21 34.36 11.02 4.99
N LEU A 22 34.89 9.83 4.66
CA LEU A 22 34.46 8.57 5.29
C LEU A 22 34.86 8.45 6.77
N ARG A 23 35.92 9.15 7.19
CA ARG A 23 36.34 9.18 8.59
C ARG A 23 35.35 9.99 9.43
N ALA A 24 34.95 11.16 8.94
CA ALA A 24 33.92 11.98 9.57
C ALA A 24 32.58 11.23 9.63
N LEU A 25 32.21 10.54 8.53
CA LEU A 25 30.98 9.75 8.44
C LEU A 25 30.91 8.68 9.55
N ARG A 26 31.99 7.90 9.72
CA ARG A 26 32.02 6.85 10.75
C ARG A 26 31.92 7.43 12.16
N ARG A 27 32.64 8.53 12.46
CA ARG A 27 32.57 9.19 13.78
C ARG A 27 31.17 9.71 14.08
N LEU A 28 30.57 10.41 13.11
CA LEU A 28 29.21 10.92 13.22
C LEU A 28 28.19 9.80 13.45
N LEU A 29 28.30 8.68 12.73
CA LEU A 29 27.37 7.57 12.88
C LEU A 29 27.50 6.79 14.19
N ILE A 30 28.71 6.72 14.77
CA ILE A 30 28.89 6.13 16.10
C ILE A 30 28.25 7.05 17.16
N ALA A 31 28.44 8.36 17.05
CA ALA A 31 27.78 9.33 17.93
C ALA A 31 26.24 9.29 17.75
N PHE A 32 25.75 9.23 16.52
CA PHE A 32 24.32 9.10 16.22
C PHE A 32 23.72 7.82 16.79
N ARG A 33 24.44 6.69 16.71
CA ARG A 33 24.03 5.44 17.36
C ARG A 33 23.95 5.59 18.89
N ALA A 34 24.91 6.25 19.53
CA ALA A 34 24.85 6.49 20.97
C ALA A 34 23.64 7.37 21.34
N ALA A 35 23.37 8.41 20.54
CA ALA A 35 22.20 9.28 20.73
C ALA A 35 20.87 8.52 20.58
N ALA A 36 20.72 7.72 19.52
CA ALA A 36 19.51 6.92 19.27
C ALA A 36 19.28 5.79 20.30
N ARG A 37 20.22 5.56 21.22
CA ARG A 37 20.12 4.57 22.30
C ARG A 37 20.03 5.15 23.70
N MET A 38 19.91 6.47 23.83
CA MET A 38 19.94 7.16 25.13
C MET A 38 18.85 6.69 26.11
N ASN A 39 17.74 6.15 25.59
CA ASN A 39 16.60 5.69 26.39
C ASN A 39 16.64 4.21 26.78
N GLU A 40 17.63 3.43 26.32
CA GLU A 40 17.82 2.05 26.79
C GLU A 40 18.58 2.07 28.11
N THR A 41 17.89 1.72 29.20
CA THR A 41 18.54 1.28 30.45
C THR A 41 19.42 0.08 30.12
N ASP A 42 20.71 0.17 30.43
CA ASP A 42 21.76 -0.82 30.14
C ASP A 42 21.29 -2.28 30.28
N GLY A 43 20.84 -2.87 29.17
CA GLY A 43 20.75 -4.30 29.00
C GLY A 43 22.08 -4.83 28.47
N GLU A 44 22.50 -6.01 28.93
CA GLU A 44 23.82 -6.63 28.75
C GLU A 44 24.33 -6.77 27.28
N ASP A 45 23.53 -6.42 26.27
CA ASP A 45 23.91 -6.34 24.86
C ASP A 45 24.64 -5.03 24.45
N ALA A 46 24.83 -4.08 25.36
CA ALA A 46 25.49 -2.79 25.07
C ALA A 46 27.01 -2.89 24.77
N ALA A 47 27.66 -3.99 25.17
CA ALA A 47 29.09 -4.21 24.96
C ALA A 47 29.47 -4.71 23.55
N GLY A 48 28.48 -5.16 22.77
CA GLY A 48 28.67 -5.66 21.40
C GLY A 48 28.65 -4.54 20.36
N ALA A 49 29.84 -4.06 19.99
CA ALA A 49 30.11 -3.13 18.89
C ALA A 49 29.77 -1.65 19.13
N GLY A 50 30.71 -0.92 19.75
CA GLY A 50 30.94 0.51 19.50
C GLY A 50 30.01 1.53 20.16
N GLY A 51 29.03 1.11 20.97
CA GLY A 51 28.12 2.01 21.70
C GLY A 51 28.79 2.82 22.81
N GLY A 52 29.88 2.32 23.41
CA GLY A 52 30.57 2.96 24.54
C GLY A 52 31.54 4.10 24.20
N ALA A 53 31.64 4.51 22.93
CA ALA A 53 32.65 5.50 22.52
C ALA A 53 32.25 6.94 22.82
N TYR A 54 30.96 7.28 22.70
CA TYR A 54 30.45 8.64 22.82
C TYR A 54 29.26 8.73 23.79
N LYS A 55 29.13 9.86 24.49
CA LYS A 55 28.00 10.18 25.37
C LYS A 55 27.41 11.54 25.00
N VAL A 56 26.08 11.68 25.05
CA VAL A 56 25.35 12.91 24.73
C VAL A 56 24.53 13.31 25.95
N ASP A 57 24.94 14.39 26.62
CA ASP A 57 24.32 14.84 27.89
C ASP A 57 23.41 16.08 27.71
N SER A 58 23.34 16.66 26.50
CA SER A 58 22.58 17.88 26.24
C SER A 58 21.58 17.68 25.11
N ALA A 59 20.31 18.04 25.34
CA ALA A 59 19.26 18.02 24.33
C ALA A 59 19.60 18.87 23.08
N ALA A 60 20.31 19.98 23.26
CA ALA A 60 20.75 20.82 22.15
C ALA A 60 21.83 20.14 21.29
N VAL A 61 22.73 19.37 21.91
CA VAL A 61 23.72 18.56 21.20
C VAL A 61 23.03 17.39 20.50
N PHE A 62 22.08 16.73 21.16
CA PHE A 62 21.28 15.65 20.59
C PHE A 62 20.55 16.11 19.32
N ASN A 63 19.78 17.20 19.38
CA ASN A 63 19.05 17.71 18.22
C ASN A 63 19.98 18.08 17.08
N LYS A 64 21.08 18.80 17.36
CA LYS A 64 22.07 19.16 16.33
C LYS A 64 22.71 17.92 15.70
N LEU A 65 23.06 16.91 16.50
CA LEU A 65 23.64 15.66 16.05
C LEU A 65 22.68 14.88 15.15
N VAL A 66 21.42 14.72 15.57
CA VAL A 66 20.38 14.04 14.80
C VAL A 66 20.13 14.76 13.47
N ILE A 67 19.91 16.07 13.50
CA ILE A 67 19.68 16.88 12.28
C ILE A 67 20.86 16.77 11.32
N THR A 68 22.10 16.89 11.82
CA THR A 68 23.31 16.80 10.99
C THR A 68 23.47 15.38 10.41
N ALA A 69 23.18 14.34 11.18
CA ALA A 69 23.22 12.97 10.69
C ALA A 69 22.14 12.70 9.63
N LEU A 70 20.93 13.23 9.78
CA LEU A 70 19.86 13.04 8.82
C LEU A 70 20.12 13.79 7.51
N HIS A 71 20.59 15.04 7.55
CA HIS A 71 20.88 15.83 6.35
C HIS A 71 22.17 15.40 5.62
N SER A 72 23.27 15.19 6.35
CA SER A 72 24.59 15.06 5.71
C SER A 72 24.94 13.62 5.32
N VAL A 73 24.32 12.60 5.93
CA VAL A 73 24.65 11.18 5.66
C VAL A 73 24.13 10.69 4.30
N PRO A 74 22.85 10.88 3.91
CA PRO A 74 22.35 10.37 2.64
C PRO A 74 23.13 10.87 1.42
N PRO A 75 23.47 12.17 1.28
CA PRO A 75 24.26 12.66 0.15
C PRO A 75 25.67 12.05 0.08
N VAL A 76 26.30 11.83 1.24
CA VAL A 76 27.63 11.23 1.31
C VAL A 76 27.59 9.74 0.94
N LEU A 77 26.56 9.02 1.39
CA LEU A 77 26.36 7.62 1.00
C LEU A 77 26.11 7.51 -0.51
N HIS A 78 25.27 8.37 -1.09
CA HIS A 78 25.04 8.39 -2.55
C HIS A 78 26.32 8.71 -3.34
N TYR A 79 27.16 9.62 -2.85
CA TYR A 79 28.44 9.94 -3.48
C TYR A 79 29.41 8.75 -3.49
N HIS A 80 29.50 7.98 -2.39
CA HIS A 80 30.41 6.83 -2.31
C HIS A 80 29.81 5.52 -2.82
N LEU A 81 28.49 5.45 -3.00
CA LEU A 81 27.75 4.31 -3.52
C LEU A 81 27.00 4.64 -4.82
N PRO A 82 27.68 5.17 -5.86
CA PRO A 82 27.03 5.40 -7.14
C PRO A 82 26.66 4.05 -7.76
N PRO A 83 25.43 3.90 -8.29
CA PRO A 83 25.07 2.70 -9.02
C PRO A 83 25.93 2.58 -10.27
N ARG A 84 26.29 1.34 -10.66
CA ARG A 84 27.21 1.09 -11.79
C ARG A 84 26.66 1.58 -13.13
N ARG A 85 25.34 1.73 -13.25
CA ARG A 85 24.61 2.37 -14.35
C ARG A 85 23.39 3.11 -13.78
N PRO A 86 22.91 4.17 -14.42
CA PRO A 86 21.62 4.78 -14.08
C PRO A 86 20.52 3.71 -14.04
N GLY A 87 19.71 3.71 -12.97
CA GLY A 87 18.64 2.73 -12.76
C GLY A 87 19.05 1.38 -12.14
N LEU A 88 20.35 1.14 -11.87
CA LEU A 88 20.79 -0.03 -11.10
C LEU A 88 20.78 0.25 -9.59
N SER A 89 20.78 -0.81 -8.79
CA SER A 89 20.84 -0.73 -7.33
C SER A 89 22.18 -0.14 -6.84
N PRO A 90 22.19 0.65 -5.75
CA PRO A 90 23.40 1.06 -5.02
C PRO A 90 24.28 -0.13 -4.58
N ALA A 91 23.70 -1.33 -4.47
CA ALA A 91 24.44 -2.56 -4.15
C ALA A 91 25.48 -2.95 -5.21
N THR A 92 25.40 -2.38 -6.42
CA THR A 92 26.37 -2.60 -7.51
C THR A 92 27.63 -1.76 -7.38
N ALA A 93 27.69 -0.82 -6.42
CA ALA A 93 28.82 0.08 -6.24
C ALA A 93 30.09 -0.67 -5.81
N PRO A 94 31.29 -0.24 -6.27
CA PRO A 94 32.54 -0.92 -5.95
C PRO A 94 32.85 -0.92 -4.44
N LYS A 95 32.45 0.14 -3.72
CA LYS A 95 32.64 0.29 -2.27
C LYS A 95 31.52 -0.35 -1.44
N TRP A 96 30.56 -1.04 -2.05
CA TRP A 96 29.39 -1.61 -1.37
C TRP A 96 29.78 -2.48 -0.17
N LYS A 97 30.64 -3.48 -0.37
CA LYS A 97 31.07 -4.41 0.70
C LYS A 97 31.63 -3.68 1.93
N ALA A 98 32.36 -2.59 1.72
CA ALA A 98 32.98 -1.83 2.81
C ALA A 98 31.99 -0.91 3.55
N LEU A 99 30.94 -0.42 2.88
CA LEU A 99 29.98 0.53 3.44
C LEU A 99 28.67 -0.13 3.91
N VAL A 100 28.38 -1.37 3.50
CA VAL A 100 27.20 -2.14 3.95
C VAL A 100 26.98 -2.10 5.46
N PRO A 101 27.97 -2.36 6.33
CA PRO A 101 27.75 -2.32 7.78
C PRO A 101 27.38 -0.93 8.29
N VAL A 102 28.01 0.10 7.70
CA VAL A 102 27.82 1.51 8.06
C VAL A 102 26.42 1.97 7.64
N THR A 103 26.03 1.68 6.40
CA THR A 103 24.69 1.98 5.87
C THR A 103 23.61 1.25 6.65
N ARG A 104 23.76 -0.05 6.91
CA ARG A 104 22.79 -0.82 7.69
C ARG A 104 22.65 -0.26 9.11
N SER A 105 23.76 0.09 9.76
CA SER A 105 23.74 0.72 11.08
C SER A 105 22.96 2.03 11.05
N TYR A 106 23.23 2.91 10.10
CA TYR A 106 22.51 4.17 9.95
C TYR A 106 20.99 3.95 9.81
N LEU A 107 20.57 3.11 8.86
CA LEU A 107 19.16 2.82 8.61
C LEU A 107 18.45 2.23 9.84
N ASN A 108 19.09 1.32 10.58
CA ASN A 108 18.53 0.78 11.82
C ASN A 108 18.38 1.83 12.92
N ASN A 109 19.31 2.79 13.02
CA ASN A 109 19.22 3.87 14.02
C ASN A 109 18.16 4.91 13.62
N VAL A 110 17.98 5.19 12.31
CA VAL A 110 16.86 6.01 11.81
C VAL A 110 15.51 5.35 12.14
N LEU A 111 15.38 4.05 11.87
CA LEU A 111 14.18 3.28 12.21
C LEU A 111 13.87 3.35 13.71
N ARG A 112 14.91 3.21 14.53
CA ARG A 112 14.78 3.26 15.98
C ARG A 112 14.33 4.63 16.45
N LEU A 113 14.95 5.68 15.94
CA LEU A 113 14.57 7.06 16.23
C LEU A 113 13.09 7.31 15.89
N LEU A 114 12.61 6.84 14.74
CA LEU A 114 11.19 6.95 14.35
C LEU A 114 10.22 6.28 15.33
N ARG A 115 10.65 5.24 16.05
CA ARG A 115 9.80 4.53 17.02
C ARG A 115 9.78 5.19 18.39
N GLU A 116 10.80 5.97 18.72
CA GLU A 116 10.96 6.63 20.02
C GLU A 116 10.46 8.08 19.99
N LEU A 117 10.45 8.73 18.82
CA LEU A 117 10.00 10.12 18.68
C LEU A 117 8.48 10.24 18.81
N THR A 118 8.06 11.28 19.55
CA THR A 118 6.66 11.66 19.74
C THR A 118 6.32 13.03 19.14
N GLU A 119 7.32 13.90 18.97
CA GLU A 119 7.12 15.25 18.43
C GLU A 119 6.95 15.24 16.90
N ASN A 120 5.82 15.76 16.42
CA ASN A 120 5.44 15.70 15.00
C ASN A 120 6.46 16.39 14.07
N ASP A 121 7.05 17.51 14.47
CA ASP A 121 8.01 18.24 13.63
C ASP A 121 9.31 17.45 13.44
N MET A 122 9.80 16.81 14.50
CA MET A 122 10.99 15.96 14.44
C MET A 122 10.69 14.67 13.67
N ILE A 123 9.52 14.05 13.88
CA ILE A 123 9.07 12.89 13.09
C ILE A 123 9.03 13.27 11.61
N LEU A 124 8.40 14.41 11.26
CA LEU A 124 8.31 14.89 9.88
C LEU A 124 9.69 15.05 9.26
N LEU A 125 10.63 15.67 9.98
CA LEU A 125 12.01 15.80 9.54
C LEU A 125 12.66 14.45 9.26
N VAL A 126 12.58 13.50 10.20
CA VAL A 126 13.20 12.17 10.04
C VAL A 126 12.59 11.41 8.87
N VAL A 127 11.26 11.43 8.71
CA VAL A 127 10.57 10.73 7.62
C VAL A 127 10.89 11.38 6.27
N LYS A 128 11.02 12.71 6.20
CA LYS A 128 11.41 13.43 4.98
C LYS A 128 12.85 13.11 4.56
N GLU A 129 13.78 13.11 5.51
CA GLU A 129 15.19 12.79 5.22
C GLU A 129 15.39 11.29 4.90
N ALA A 130 14.61 10.41 5.53
CA ALA A 130 14.62 8.98 5.25
C ALA A 130 14.16 8.64 3.81
N GLU A 131 13.38 9.50 3.16
CA GLU A 131 12.94 9.35 1.77
C GLU A 131 14.11 9.37 0.79
N GLN A 132 15.11 10.22 1.05
CA GLN A 132 16.34 10.26 0.27
C GLN A 132 17.07 8.91 0.29
N CYS A 133 16.89 8.11 1.34
CA CYS A 133 17.49 6.79 1.47
C CYS A 133 16.70 5.67 0.76
N GLY A 134 15.69 5.98 -0.05
CA GLY A 134 14.83 5.01 -0.75
C GLY A 134 15.57 3.79 -1.29
N ALA A 135 16.50 4.00 -2.23
CA ALA A 135 17.24 2.91 -2.86
C ALA A 135 18.12 2.11 -1.88
N LEU A 136 18.58 2.73 -0.78
CA LEU A 136 19.35 2.07 0.27
C LEU A 136 18.46 1.14 1.11
N TRP A 137 17.22 1.53 1.43
CA TRP A 137 16.26 0.66 2.10
C TRP A 137 16.02 -0.62 1.31
N GLY A 138 15.80 -0.51 0.00
CA GLY A 138 15.58 -1.66 -0.88
C GLY A 138 16.73 -2.67 -0.89
N CYS A 139 17.96 -2.24 -0.60
CA CYS A 139 19.11 -3.15 -0.50
C CYS A 139 19.08 -4.04 0.76
N PHE A 140 18.20 -3.76 1.72
CA PHE A 140 18.05 -4.51 2.98
C PHE A 140 16.58 -4.90 3.24
N PRO A 141 16.06 -5.96 2.59
CA PRO A 141 14.62 -6.27 2.58
C PRO A 141 13.98 -6.45 3.97
N LYS A 142 14.72 -7.02 4.94
CA LYS A 142 14.23 -7.16 6.32
C LYS A 142 14.03 -5.80 6.99
N VAL A 143 15.02 -4.92 6.86
CA VAL A 143 14.99 -3.55 7.42
C VAL A 143 13.92 -2.72 6.71
N ALA A 144 13.78 -2.86 5.39
CA ALA A 144 12.73 -2.19 4.62
C ALA A 144 11.32 -2.60 5.06
N LYS A 145 11.08 -3.88 5.37
CA LYS A 145 9.79 -4.35 5.92
C LYS A 145 9.51 -3.76 7.31
N ASP A 146 10.53 -3.62 8.14
CA ASP A 146 10.36 -3.00 9.45
C ASP A 146 10.13 -1.49 9.34
N TYR A 147 10.75 -0.84 8.36
CA TYR A 147 10.51 0.56 8.03
C TYR A 147 9.09 0.78 7.50
N LEU A 148 8.61 -0.08 6.59
CA LEU A 148 7.22 -0.08 6.11
C LEU A 148 6.22 -0.15 7.27
N LYS A 149 6.44 -1.03 8.25
CA LYS A 149 5.57 -1.11 9.43
C LYS A 149 5.56 0.22 10.19
N SER A 150 6.74 0.78 10.50
CA SER A 150 6.84 2.06 11.22
C SER A 150 6.20 3.23 10.46
N LEU A 151 6.32 3.28 9.12
CA LEU A 151 5.62 4.26 8.30
C LEU A 151 4.09 4.10 8.36
N LEU A 152 3.60 2.86 8.30
CA LEU A 152 2.17 2.57 8.38
C LEU A 152 1.59 2.89 9.76
N ASP A 153 2.37 2.69 10.83
CA ASP A 153 2.00 3.07 12.19
C ASP A 153 1.85 4.60 12.30
N LEU A 154 2.79 5.38 11.74
CA LEU A 154 2.68 6.85 11.68
C LEU A 154 1.52 7.31 10.80
N TRP A 155 1.30 6.65 9.66
CA TRP A 155 0.22 6.95 8.74
C TRP A 155 -1.17 6.70 9.35
N SER A 156 -1.32 5.70 10.22
CA SER A 156 -2.61 5.35 10.85
C SER A 156 -2.79 5.86 12.28
N SER A 157 -1.70 6.23 12.96
CA SER A 157 -1.71 6.65 14.37
C SER A 157 -2.60 7.87 14.59
N PRO A 158 -3.46 7.93 15.63
CA PRO A 158 -4.29 9.09 15.89
C PRO A 158 -3.52 10.35 16.29
N SER A 159 -2.29 10.24 16.79
CA SER A 159 -1.47 11.37 17.26
C SER A 159 -0.72 12.11 16.15
N SER A 160 -0.65 11.53 14.95
CA SER A 160 0.08 12.10 13.82
C SER A 160 -0.73 13.16 13.09
N ILE A 161 -0.11 14.29 12.78
CA ILE A 161 -0.70 15.34 11.93
C ILE A 161 -0.69 14.93 10.45
N ASP A 162 -1.51 15.58 9.62
CA ASP A 162 -1.71 15.19 8.22
C ASP A 162 -0.42 15.26 7.38
N THR A 163 0.46 16.23 7.65
CA THR A 163 1.76 16.34 6.96
C THR A 163 2.66 15.13 7.22
N VAL A 164 2.71 14.64 8.47
CA VAL A 164 3.44 13.41 8.84
C VAL A 164 2.84 12.20 8.14
N ARG A 165 1.50 12.10 8.05
CA ARG A 165 0.83 10.99 7.35
C ARG A 165 1.15 10.99 5.86
N ILE A 166 1.04 12.15 5.22
CA ILE A 166 1.32 12.31 3.79
C ILE A 166 2.78 11.94 3.53
N GLN A 167 3.72 12.50 4.28
CA GLN A 167 5.14 12.23 4.09
C GLN A 167 5.50 10.76 4.38
N SER A 168 4.87 10.14 5.39
CA SER A 168 5.04 8.71 5.67
C SER A 168 4.54 7.86 4.51
N PHE A 169 3.41 8.27 3.91
CA PHE A 169 2.82 7.56 2.78
C PHE A 169 3.62 7.73 1.48
N LEU A 170 4.20 8.91 1.22
CA LEU A 170 5.13 9.13 0.11
C LEU A 170 6.34 8.18 0.21
N ASN A 171 6.85 7.95 1.42
CA ASN A 171 7.89 6.94 1.65
C ASN A 171 7.41 5.51 1.37
N VAL A 172 6.17 5.16 1.74
CA VAL A 172 5.58 3.85 1.37
C VAL A 172 5.50 3.69 -0.15
N ARG A 173 5.08 4.75 -0.86
CA ARG A 173 5.05 4.78 -2.33
C ARG A 173 6.45 4.62 -2.91
N THR A 174 7.45 5.32 -2.38
CA THR A 174 8.85 5.16 -2.78
C THR A 174 9.33 3.72 -2.56
N LEU A 175 9.02 3.09 -1.42
CA LEU A 175 9.32 1.67 -1.18
C LEU A 175 8.64 0.73 -2.18
N ALA A 176 7.41 1.04 -2.60
CA ALA A 176 6.65 0.23 -3.54
C ALA A 176 7.20 0.31 -4.98
N THR A 177 7.77 1.45 -5.38
CA THR A 177 8.34 1.65 -6.72
C THR A 177 9.80 1.22 -6.84
N ILE A 178 10.48 0.97 -5.71
CA ILE A 178 11.87 0.53 -5.73
C ILE A 178 11.95 -0.90 -6.30
N VAL A 179 12.51 -0.99 -7.50
CA VAL A 179 12.98 -2.23 -8.07
C VAL A 179 14.45 -2.38 -7.70
N VAL A 180 14.79 -3.32 -6.82
CA VAL A 180 16.19 -3.72 -6.60
C VAL A 180 16.49 -4.93 -7.47
N PRO A 181 17.28 -4.77 -8.55
CA PRO A 181 17.75 -5.92 -9.32
C PRO A 181 18.66 -6.75 -8.41
N SER A 182 18.34 -8.04 -8.25
CA SER A 182 19.19 -8.95 -7.51
C SER A 182 20.60 -8.96 -8.13
N PRO A 183 21.68 -8.92 -7.32
CA PRO A 183 23.01 -9.08 -7.87
C PRO A 183 23.08 -10.45 -8.57
N LYS A 184 23.40 -10.44 -9.88
CA LYS A 184 23.71 -11.66 -10.63
C LYS A 184 24.79 -12.43 -9.88
N SER A 185 24.40 -13.41 -9.07
CA SER A 185 25.29 -14.47 -8.64
C SER A 185 25.63 -15.28 -9.89
N SER A 186 26.91 -15.57 -10.09
CA SER A 186 27.45 -16.40 -11.17
C SER A 186 27.05 -17.88 -11.06
N SER A 187 25.90 -18.19 -10.45
CA SER A 187 25.34 -19.51 -10.28
C SER A 187 23.89 -19.52 -10.79
N LYS A 188 23.54 -20.60 -11.50
CA LYS A 188 22.27 -21.00 -12.15
C LYS A 188 21.00 -20.94 -11.27
N SER A 189 20.79 -19.90 -10.48
CA SER A 189 19.57 -19.65 -9.73
C SER A 189 19.06 -18.25 -10.08
N SER A 190 17.95 -18.19 -10.81
CA SER A 190 17.20 -16.97 -11.09
C SER A 190 16.66 -16.38 -9.78
N SER A 191 17.48 -15.66 -9.03
CA SER A 191 17.02 -14.94 -7.83
C SER A 191 16.09 -13.81 -8.29
N LYS A 192 14.79 -14.00 -8.08
CA LYS A 192 13.71 -13.05 -8.41
C LYS A 192 14.07 -11.66 -7.89
N PRO A 193 13.88 -10.57 -8.67
CA PRO A 193 14.07 -9.22 -8.16
C PRO A 193 13.20 -9.02 -6.91
N VAL A 194 13.77 -8.43 -5.86
CA VAL A 194 13.01 -8.14 -4.65
C VAL A 194 12.16 -6.91 -4.94
N ASN A 195 10.89 -7.14 -5.24
CA ASN A 195 9.87 -6.11 -5.34
C ASN A 195 9.09 -6.06 -4.00
N LEU A 196 9.01 -4.89 -3.38
CA LEU A 196 8.26 -4.66 -2.14
C LEU A 196 6.80 -4.24 -2.40
N LEU A 197 6.40 -4.02 -3.65
CA LEU A 197 5.06 -3.57 -4.05
C LEU A 197 3.93 -4.39 -3.42
N ASP A 198 3.94 -5.72 -3.55
CA ASP A 198 2.92 -6.60 -2.96
C ASP A 198 2.87 -6.48 -1.43
N ALA A 199 4.04 -6.38 -0.79
CA ALA A 199 4.13 -6.19 0.65
C ALA A 199 3.58 -4.82 1.08
N CYS A 200 3.87 -3.75 0.33
CA CYS A 200 3.36 -2.41 0.55
C CYS A 200 1.84 -2.37 0.36
N LEU A 201 1.31 -2.89 -0.73
CA LEU A 201 -0.13 -2.91 -1.01
C LEU A 201 -0.91 -3.68 0.05
N LYS A 202 -0.47 -4.92 0.35
CA LYS A 202 -1.10 -5.76 1.37
C LYS A 202 -1.05 -5.11 2.75
N ALA A 203 0.10 -4.57 3.15
CA ALA A 203 0.25 -3.96 4.47
C ALA A 203 -0.58 -2.66 4.59
N THR A 204 -0.58 -1.81 3.56
CA THR A 204 -1.41 -0.60 3.49
C THR A 204 -2.90 -0.93 3.62
N TYR A 205 -3.40 -1.90 2.83
CA TYR A 205 -4.79 -2.33 2.89
C TYR A 205 -5.16 -2.86 4.28
N MET A 206 -4.36 -3.77 4.83
CA MET A 206 -4.62 -4.37 6.15
C MET A 206 -4.59 -3.31 7.27
N THR A 207 -3.69 -2.35 7.20
CA THR A 207 -3.63 -1.23 8.16
C THR A 207 -4.84 -0.33 8.00
N PHE A 208 -5.23 0.05 6.78
CA PHE A 208 -6.43 0.84 6.54
C PHE A 208 -7.68 0.19 7.13
N VAL A 209 -7.94 -1.09 6.79
CA VAL A 209 -9.11 -1.84 7.29
C VAL A 209 -9.11 -1.89 8.82
N ARG A 210 -7.94 -2.11 9.45
CA ARG A 210 -7.84 -2.14 10.93
C ARG A 210 -8.27 -0.82 11.56
N HIS A 211 -7.85 0.32 11.01
CA HIS A 211 -8.10 1.64 11.58
C HIS A 211 -9.43 2.28 11.12
N ALA A 212 -10.02 1.80 10.02
CA ALA A 212 -11.34 2.23 9.55
C ALA A 212 -12.51 1.65 10.37
N ARG A 213 -12.28 0.61 11.17
CA ARG A 213 -13.34 -0.05 11.99
C ARG A 213 -13.99 0.86 13.03
N ALA A 214 -13.28 1.86 13.53
CA ALA A 214 -13.75 2.75 14.59
C ALA A 214 -13.98 4.17 14.06
N THR A 215 -14.98 4.34 13.19
CA THR A 215 -15.27 5.65 12.59
C THR A 215 -16.35 6.44 13.34
N ASN A 216 -16.10 7.73 13.49
CA ASN A 216 -17.00 8.76 14.03
C ASN A 216 -16.68 10.11 13.36
N ALA A 217 -17.45 11.16 13.67
CA ALA A 217 -17.28 12.48 13.06
C ALA A 217 -15.85 13.05 13.18
N HIS A 218 -15.15 12.80 14.29
CA HIS A 218 -13.79 13.30 14.52
C HIS A 218 -12.70 12.50 13.80
N THR A 219 -12.93 11.20 13.56
CA THR A 219 -11.97 10.30 12.91
C THR A 219 -12.16 10.20 11.40
N LEU A 220 -13.33 10.60 10.89
CA LEU A 220 -13.69 10.56 9.49
C LEU A 220 -12.72 11.33 8.57
N PRO A 221 -12.26 12.57 8.89
CA PRO A 221 -11.31 13.27 8.03
C PRO A 221 -10.01 12.50 7.84
N ARG A 222 -9.46 11.94 8.93
CA ARG A 222 -8.26 11.10 8.89
C ARG A 222 -8.50 9.85 8.05
N ILE A 223 -9.61 9.15 8.24
CA ILE A 223 -9.92 7.93 7.49
C ILE A 223 -10.09 8.23 6.00
N ARG A 224 -10.69 9.37 5.64
CA ARG A 224 -10.79 9.84 4.24
C ARG A 224 -9.40 10.11 3.65
N LEU A 225 -8.52 10.81 4.37
CA LEU A 225 -7.15 11.05 3.91
C LEU A 225 -6.40 9.72 3.71
N MET A 226 -6.48 8.81 4.69
CA MET A 226 -5.88 7.48 4.56
C MET A 226 -6.42 6.73 3.35
N ARG A 227 -7.74 6.70 3.16
CA ARG A 227 -8.37 6.07 1.99
C ARG A 227 -7.82 6.65 0.69
N ASN A 228 -7.78 7.98 0.55
CA ASN A 228 -7.34 8.64 -0.67
C ASN A 228 -5.86 8.32 -0.98
N LEU A 229 -5.00 8.34 0.04
CA LEU A 229 -3.60 7.94 -0.09
C LEU A 229 -3.49 6.46 -0.50
N ALA A 230 -4.21 5.56 0.17
CA ALA A 230 -4.23 4.14 -0.17
C ALA A 230 -4.63 3.87 -1.63
N VAL A 231 -5.64 4.61 -2.13
CA VAL A 231 -6.06 4.56 -3.54
C VAL A 231 -4.93 5.03 -4.47
N GLU A 232 -4.20 6.08 -4.11
CA GLU A 232 -3.05 6.55 -4.88
C GLU A 232 -1.97 5.47 -5.02
N LEU A 233 -1.64 4.75 -3.94
CA LEU A 233 -0.65 3.66 -3.98
C LEU A 233 -1.10 2.49 -4.87
N VAL A 234 -2.38 2.13 -4.84
CA VAL A 234 -2.93 1.13 -5.77
C VAL A 234 -2.84 1.64 -7.21
N GLY A 235 -2.99 2.95 -7.42
CA GLY A 235 -2.83 3.63 -8.71
C GLY A 235 -1.41 3.62 -9.28
N VAL A 236 -0.36 3.46 -8.43
CA VAL A 236 1.06 3.53 -8.86
C VAL A 236 1.45 2.40 -9.80
N ASP A 237 0.81 1.23 -9.66
CA ASP A 237 1.05 0.10 -10.56
C ASP A 237 -0.22 -0.73 -10.75
N LEU A 238 -1.22 -0.09 -11.36
CA LEU A 238 -2.42 -0.76 -11.86
C LEU A 238 -2.08 -1.87 -12.86
N ALA A 239 -0.86 -1.95 -13.39
CA ALA A 239 -0.44 -2.97 -14.34
C ALA A 239 0.09 -4.27 -13.71
N GLN A 240 0.54 -4.28 -12.43
CA GLN A 240 1.23 -5.46 -11.86
C GLN A 240 0.53 -6.20 -10.72
N VAL A 241 -0.48 -5.63 -10.04
CA VAL A 241 -1.07 -6.28 -8.85
C VAL A 241 -2.59 -6.36 -8.90
N TYR A 242 -3.10 -7.52 -9.33
CA TYR A 242 -4.51 -7.88 -9.16
C TYR A 242 -4.84 -8.04 -7.66
N ILE A 243 -5.78 -7.24 -7.16
CA ILE A 243 -6.32 -7.37 -5.80
C ILE A 243 -7.70 -8.05 -5.90
N PRO A 244 -7.88 -9.26 -5.35
CA PRO A 244 -9.15 -9.99 -5.44
C PRO A 244 -10.18 -9.43 -4.44
N LEU A 245 -10.74 -8.25 -4.74
CA LEU A 245 -11.76 -7.62 -3.89
C LEU A 245 -13.07 -8.41 -3.85
N ALA A 246 -13.40 -9.14 -4.93
CA ALA A 246 -14.60 -9.97 -5.00
C ALA A 246 -14.74 -10.93 -3.81
N SER A 247 -13.66 -11.58 -3.36
CA SER A 247 -13.71 -12.52 -2.25
C SER A 247 -14.09 -11.84 -0.93
N SER A 248 -13.53 -10.66 -0.66
CA SER A 248 -13.84 -9.89 0.55
C SER A 248 -15.25 -9.30 0.52
N LEU A 249 -15.74 -8.91 -0.66
CA LEU A 249 -17.13 -8.47 -0.83
C LEU A 249 -18.10 -9.62 -0.58
N LEU A 250 -17.85 -10.79 -1.18
CA LEU A 250 -18.75 -11.95 -1.06
C LEU A 250 -18.77 -12.55 0.35
N GLU A 251 -17.71 -12.38 1.16
CA GLU A 251 -17.69 -12.78 2.57
C GLU A 251 -18.84 -12.15 3.39
N VAL A 252 -19.33 -10.97 2.98
CA VAL A 252 -20.48 -10.31 3.62
C VAL A 252 -21.74 -11.18 3.56
N LEU A 253 -21.90 -12.00 2.52
CA LEU A 253 -23.02 -12.95 2.38
C LEU A 253 -22.99 -14.07 3.43
N GLU A 254 -21.82 -14.35 3.99
CA GLU A 254 -21.62 -15.36 5.02
C GLU A 254 -21.85 -14.80 6.44
N SER A 255 -21.99 -13.49 6.56
CA SER A 255 -22.22 -12.82 7.84
C SER A 255 -23.49 -13.34 8.55
N THR A 256 -23.46 -13.32 9.88
CA THR A 256 -24.60 -13.75 10.70
C THR A 256 -25.84 -12.89 10.47
N GLU A 257 -25.64 -11.63 10.11
CA GLU A 257 -26.74 -10.71 9.80
C GLU A 257 -27.47 -11.15 8.54
N VAL A 258 -26.75 -11.50 7.46
CA VAL A 258 -27.40 -11.88 6.19
C VAL A 258 -27.96 -13.31 6.24
N ARG A 259 -27.27 -14.24 6.91
CA ARG A 259 -27.70 -15.65 6.97
C ARG A 259 -28.94 -15.89 7.83
N LYS A 260 -29.16 -15.10 8.88
CA LYS A 260 -30.28 -15.31 9.81
C LYS A 260 -31.56 -14.73 9.24
N LYS A 261 -32.70 -15.32 9.60
CA LYS A 261 -34.02 -14.77 9.27
C LYS A 261 -34.20 -13.41 9.96
N ALA A 262 -34.36 -12.34 9.19
CA ALA A 262 -34.63 -11.02 9.72
C ALA A 262 -35.99 -10.96 10.43
N ARG A 263 -36.05 -10.10 11.45
CA ARG A 263 -37.31 -9.65 12.01
C ARG A 263 -37.93 -8.59 11.09
N PRO A 264 -39.24 -8.66 10.81
CA PRO A 264 -39.92 -7.57 10.10
C PRO A 264 -39.82 -6.27 10.91
N GLY A 265 -39.83 -5.15 10.20
CA GLY A 265 -39.78 -3.81 10.79
C GLY A 265 -40.08 -2.73 9.76
N THR A 266 -40.82 -1.71 10.18
CA THR A 266 -41.23 -0.54 9.38
C THR A 266 -40.30 0.66 9.56
N MET A 267 -39.05 0.41 9.99
CA MET A 267 -38.08 1.49 10.17
C MET A 267 -37.66 2.08 8.83
N LYS A 268 -37.30 3.37 8.81
CA LYS A 268 -36.75 4.00 7.62
C LYS A 268 -35.43 3.31 7.23
N PRO A 269 -35.10 3.25 5.93
CA PRO A 269 -33.79 2.78 5.47
C PRO A 269 -32.64 3.52 6.16
N LEU A 270 -31.57 2.79 6.47
CA LEU A 270 -30.35 3.38 7.03
C LEU A 270 -29.64 4.17 5.93
N VAL A 271 -29.26 5.42 6.22
CA VAL A 271 -28.44 6.22 5.29
C VAL A 271 -26.98 5.81 5.46
N TRP A 272 -26.46 5.02 4.52
CA TRP A 272 -25.13 4.41 4.59
C TRP A 272 -23.97 5.41 4.46
N GLU A 273 -24.16 6.49 3.70
CA GLU A 273 -23.15 7.55 3.48
C GLU A 273 -22.68 8.22 4.78
N CYS A 274 -23.59 8.35 5.76
CA CYS A 274 -23.35 9.05 7.02
C CYS A 274 -23.28 8.11 8.24
N ASN A 275 -23.70 6.84 8.11
CA ASN A 275 -23.77 5.89 9.23
C ASN A 275 -22.80 4.71 9.03
N LEU A 276 -21.59 4.87 9.54
CA LEU A 276 -20.55 3.83 9.47
C LEU A 276 -20.74 2.68 10.47
N ARG A 277 -21.67 2.84 11.43
CA ARG A 277 -22.10 1.79 12.34
C ARG A 277 -23.62 1.77 12.43
N ALA A 278 -24.21 0.60 12.23
CA ALA A 278 -25.63 0.41 12.41
C ALA A 278 -26.04 0.59 13.89
N PRO A 279 -27.02 1.44 14.20
CA PRO A 279 -27.58 1.53 15.53
C PRO A 279 -28.17 0.18 15.97
N LYS A 280 -28.13 -0.13 17.27
CA LYS A 280 -28.62 -1.43 17.81
C LYS A 280 -30.06 -1.76 17.39
N GLN A 281 -30.87 -0.75 17.12
CA GLN A 281 -32.27 -0.88 16.69
C GLN A 281 -32.42 -1.52 15.29
N TYR A 282 -31.43 -1.32 14.42
CA TYR A 282 -31.41 -1.83 13.04
C TYR A 282 -30.91 -3.27 12.93
N LEU A 283 -30.14 -3.75 13.91
CA LEU A 283 -29.56 -5.08 13.88
C LEU A 283 -30.65 -6.16 13.78
N HIS A 284 -30.39 -7.19 12.97
CA HIS A 284 -31.30 -8.30 12.70
C HIS A 284 -32.68 -7.92 12.10
N ARG A 285 -32.84 -6.67 11.60
CA ARG A 285 -34.07 -6.23 10.92
C ARG A 285 -33.97 -6.42 9.42
N ARG A 286 -35.12 -6.63 8.79
CA ARG A 286 -35.23 -6.78 7.33
C ARG A 286 -34.70 -5.56 6.58
N VAL A 287 -35.05 -4.36 7.02
CA VAL A 287 -34.59 -3.10 6.44
C VAL A 287 -33.06 -3.00 6.42
N TYR A 288 -32.38 -3.51 7.46
CA TYR A 288 -30.93 -3.50 7.53
C TYR A 288 -30.30 -4.57 6.62
N GLN A 289 -30.87 -5.78 6.57
CA GLN A 289 -30.43 -6.82 5.64
C GLN A 289 -30.58 -6.38 4.17
N ASP A 290 -31.72 -5.78 3.82
CA ASP A 290 -31.97 -5.22 2.49
C ASP A 290 -30.88 -4.22 2.11
N GLY A 291 -30.59 -3.26 3.00
CA GLY A 291 -29.55 -2.26 2.76
C GLY A 291 -28.14 -2.85 2.63
N ILE A 292 -27.77 -3.87 3.44
CA ILE A 292 -26.48 -4.55 3.29
C ILE A 292 -26.35 -5.17 1.89
N ILE A 293 -27.43 -5.83 1.42
CA ILE A 293 -27.41 -6.50 0.12
C ILE A 293 -27.41 -5.48 -1.02
N GLU A 294 -28.12 -4.37 -0.89
CA GLU A 294 -28.12 -3.27 -1.88
C GLU A 294 -26.71 -2.66 -2.00
N GLU A 295 -26.06 -2.29 -0.89
CA GLU A 295 -24.68 -1.78 -0.92
C GLU A 295 -23.66 -2.81 -1.45
N LEU A 296 -23.84 -4.09 -1.08
CA LEU A 296 -23.00 -5.16 -1.59
C LEU A 296 -23.16 -5.36 -3.10
N TYR A 297 -24.41 -5.26 -3.59
CA TYR A 297 -24.71 -5.36 -5.01
C TYR A 297 -23.98 -4.26 -5.79
N ASP A 298 -24.02 -3.02 -5.29
CA ASP A 298 -23.36 -1.87 -5.92
C ASP A 298 -21.84 -2.06 -5.93
N CYS A 299 -21.24 -2.44 -4.80
CA CYS A 299 -19.80 -2.70 -4.71
C CYS A 299 -19.33 -3.81 -5.66
N ILE A 300 -20.10 -4.91 -5.78
CA ILE A 300 -19.76 -6.00 -6.70
C ILE A 300 -19.87 -5.52 -8.15
N LEU A 301 -20.91 -4.75 -8.47
CA LEU A 301 -21.12 -4.22 -9.81
C LEU A 301 -19.98 -3.27 -10.21
N GLU A 302 -19.63 -2.30 -9.37
CA GLU A 302 -18.50 -1.38 -9.59
C GLU A 302 -17.17 -2.13 -9.79
N TYR A 303 -16.94 -3.18 -8.99
CA TYR A 303 -15.74 -4.01 -9.12
C TYR A 303 -15.67 -4.70 -10.49
N TYR A 304 -16.75 -5.37 -10.93
CA TYR A 304 -16.72 -6.14 -12.19
C TYR A 304 -16.78 -5.26 -13.43
N VAL A 305 -17.36 -4.05 -13.35
CA VAL A 305 -17.34 -3.08 -14.44
C VAL A 305 -15.91 -2.68 -14.81
N CYS A 306 -14.97 -2.67 -13.84
CA CYS A 306 -13.56 -2.41 -14.11
C CYS A 306 -12.92 -3.44 -15.06
N PHE A 307 -13.49 -4.65 -15.18
CA PHE A 307 -12.97 -5.73 -16.01
C PHE A 307 -13.85 -6.05 -17.22
N VAL A 308 -14.83 -5.21 -17.52
CA VAL A 308 -15.93 -5.55 -18.44
C VAL A 308 -15.51 -5.81 -19.89
N THR A 309 -14.42 -5.19 -20.33
CA THR A 309 -13.79 -5.38 -21.66
C THR A 309 -12.58 -6.31 -21.60
N SER A 310 -12.23 -6.84 -20.41
CA SER A 310 -11.10 -7.73 -20.24
C SER A 310 -11.36 -9.02 -20.96
N ILE A 311 -10.36 -9.49 -21.69
CA ILE A 311 -10.45 -10.82 -22.29
C ILE A 311 -10.75 -11.83 -21.19
N VAL A 312 -10.15 -11.76 -19.99
CA VAL A 312 -10.26 -12.77 -18.91
C VAL A 312 -11.54 -12.68 -18.05
N PHE A 313 -12.47 -11.81 -18.42
CA PHE A 313 -13.71 -11.64 -17.69
C PHE A 313 -14.51 -12.96 -17.47
N PRO A 314 -14.67 -13.86 -18.46
CA PRO A 314 -15.44 -15.09 -18.29
C PRO A 314 -14.90 -15.97 -17.17
N GLU A 315 -13.58 -16.10 -17.03
CA GLU A 315 -12.97 -16.90 -15.96
C GLU A 315 -12.99 -16.17 -14.61
N LEU A 316 -12.78 -14.85 -14.63
CA LEU A 316 -12.75 -14.01 -13.44
C LEU A 316 -14.05 -14.05 -12.66
N VAL A 317 -15.19 -14.10 -13.35
CA VAL A 317 -16.52 -13.96 -12.74
C VAL A 317 -17.11 -15.26 -12.21
N ILE A 318 -16.58 -16.42 -12.64
CA ILE A 318 -17.07 -17.75 -12.24
C ILE A 318 -17.13 -17.93 -10.72
N PRO A 319 -16.07 -17.65 -9.93
CA PRO A 319 -16.12 -17.85 -8.48
C PRO A 319 -17.23 -17.03 -7.82
N ALA A 320 -17.47 -15.81 -8.29
CA ALA A 320 -18.54 -14.97 -7.77
C ALA A 320 -19.93 -15.50 -8.13
N ILE A 321 -20.15 -15.89 -9.39
CA ILE A 321 -21.43 -16.48 -9.81
C ILE A 321 -21.76 -17.73 -8.99
N VAL A 322 -20.78 -18.60 -8.77
CA VAL A 322 -20.96 -19.83 -7.97
C VAL A 322 -21.35 -19.48 -6.53
N GLN A 323 -20.62 -18.57 -5.88
CA GLN A 323 -20.93 -18.18 -4.50
C GLN A 323 -22.30 -17.51 -4.38
N LEU A 324 -22.66 -16.63 -5.32
CA LEU A 324 -23.97 -15.98 -5.36
C LEU A 324 -25.10 -17.00 -5.56
N LYS A 325 -24.97 -17.94 -6.50
CA LYS A 325 -25.95 -19.02 -6.71
C LYS A 325 -26.09 -19.91 -5.47
N CYS A 326 -24.97 -20.24 -4.81
CA CYS A 326 -24.98 -21.00 -3.56
C CYS A 326 -25.69 -20.23 -2.43
N HIS A 327 -25.49 -18.92 -2.33
CA HIS A 327 -26.18 -18.08 -1.35
C HIS A 327 -27.69 -18.04 -1.60
N ILE A 328 -28.12 -17.81 -2.84
CA ILE A 328 -29.55 -17.77 -3.22
C ILE A 328 -30.27 -19.07 -2.84
N LYS A 329 -29.63 -20.23 -3.06
CA LYS A 329 -30.21 -21.54 -2.70
C LYS A 329 -30.40 -21.74 -1.18
N ARG A 330 -29.62 -21.05 -0.36
CA ARG A 330 -29.66 -21.15 1.11
C ARG A 330 -30.50 -20.04 1.75
N SER A 331 -30.65 -18.91 1.07
CA SER A 331 -31.35 -17.72 1.57
C SER A 331 -32.86 -17.82 1.38
N ASN A 332 -33.61 -17.49 2.42
CA ASN A 332 -35.07 -17.38 2.38
C ASN A 332 -35.54 -15.95 2.04
N HIS A 333 -34.62 -15.02 1.74
CA HIS A 333 -34.95 -13.62 1.52
C HIS A 333 -35.24 -13.32 0.04
N VAL A 334 -36.52 -13.41 -0.35
CA VAL A 334 -36.98 -13.34 -1.75
C VAL A 334 -36.53 -12.08 -2.49
N LYS A 335 -36.59 -10.90 -1.85
CA LYS A 335 -36.20 -9.62 -2.50
C LYS A 335 -34.70 -9.62 -2.83
N SER A 336 -33.85 -9.94 -1.86
CA SER A 336 -32.40 -10.05 -2.07
C SER A 336 -32.05 -11.12 -3.08
N ASN A 337 -32.71 -12.28 -3.03
CA ASN A 337 -32.48 -13.35 -3.99
C ASN A 337 -32.78 -12.89 -5.42
N LYS A 338 -33.85 -12.11 -5.65
CA LYS A 338 -34.14 -11.52 -6.96
C LYS A 338 -33.07 -10.52 -7.41
N GLN A 339 -32.61 -9.63 -6.52
CA GLN A 339 -31.54 -8.67 -6.82
C GLN A 339 -30.23 -9.38 -7.19
N LEU A 340 -29.81 -10.37 -6.39
CA LEU A 340 -28.60 -11.14 -6.66
C LEU A 340 -28.74 -12.00 -7.93
N GLN A 341 -29.93 -12.54 -8.22
CA GLN A 341 -30.19 -13.26 -9.46
C GLN A 341 -30.06 -12.34 -10.68
N GLN A 342 -30.58 -11.11 -10.61
CA GLN A 342 -30.40 -10.11 -11.66
C GLN A 342 -28.92 -9.77 -11.87
N LEU A 343 -28.13 -9.65 -10.80
CA LEU A 343 -26.68 -9.42 -10.91
C LEU A 343 -26.00 -10.58 -11.65
N ILE A 344 -26.31 -11.82 -11.27
CA ILE A 344 -25.76 -13.02 -11.91
C ILE A 344 -26.06 -13.04 -13.41
N GLU A 345 -27.30 -12.77 -13.80
CA GLU A 345 -27.70 -12.72 -15.21
C GLU A 345 -26.91 -11.66 -15.99
N LYS A 346 -26.62 -10.51 -15.38
CA LYS A 346 -25.83 -9.45 -16.02
C LYS A 346 -24.35 -9.81 -16.14
N LEU A 347 -23.79 -10.45 -15.13
CA LEU A 347 -22.43 -10.98 -15.16
C LEU A 347 -22.29 -12.07 -16.23
N GLU A 348 -23.24 -13.00 -16.34
CA GLU A 348 -23.27 -14.05 -17.38
C GLU A 348 -23.44 -13.46 -18.78
N GLN A 349 -24.29 -12.45 -18.96
CA GLN A 349 -24.45 -11.73 -20.24
C GLN A 349 -23.13 -11.10 -20.71
N ASN A 350 -22.39 -10.50 -19.79
CA ASN A 350 -21.09 -9.91 -20.13
C ASN A 350 -20.02 -10.98 -20.43
N ALA A 351 -20.00 -12.08 -19.67
CA ALA A 351 -19.12 -13.21 -19.94
C ALA A 351 -19.36 -13.75 -21.36
N HIS A 352 -20.62 -13.96 -21.74
CA HIS A 352 -20.97 -14.45 -23.06
C HIS A 352 -20.60 -13.46 -24.19
N PHE A 353 -20.79 -12.15 -23.96
CA PHE A 353 -20.33 -11.11 -24.88
C PHE A 353 -18.83 -11.21 -25.14
N ILE A 354 -18.02 -11.35 -24.08
CA ILE A 354 -16.56 -11.48 -24.22
C ILE A 354 -16.17 -12.81 -24.89
N GLU A 355 -16.83 -13.92 -24.60
CA GLU A 355 -16.62 -15.21 -25.27
C GLU A 355 -16.87 -15.13 -26.78
N GLN A 356 -17.94 -14.44 -27.20
CA GLN A 356 -18.23 -14.22 -28.62
C GLN A 356 -17.11 -13.43 -29.30
N HIS A 357 -16.57 -12.40 -28.65
CA HIS A 357 -15.43 -11.65 -29.18
C HIS A 357 -14.12 -12.45 -29.19
N ARG A 358 -13.86 -13.25 -28.15
CA ARG A 358 -12.70 -14.16 -28.08
C ARG A 358 -12.68 -15.19 -29.21
N SER A 359 -13.85 -15.73 -29.58
CA SER A 359 -13.97 -16.72 -30.65
C SER A 359 -13.50 -16.20 -32.03
N ARG A 360 -13.46 -14.87 -32.20
CA ARG A 360 -13.03 -14.18 -33.42
C ARG A 360 -11.56 -13.77 -33.41
N CYS A 361 -10.85 -14.00 -32.30
CA CYS A 361 -9.44 -13.62 -32.17
C CYS A 361 -8.52 -14.75 -32.67
N GLU A 362 -7.60 -14.41 -33.58
CA GLU A 362 -6.64 -15.36 -34.15
C GLU A 362 -5.25 -15.32 -33.45
N PHE A 363 -5.06 -14.46 -32.45
CA PHE A 363 -3.78 -14.33 -31.76
C PHE A 363 -3.61 -15.37 -30.64
N ALA A 364 -2.38 -15.86 -30.46
CA ALA A 364 -2.05 -16.79 -29.39
C ALA A 364 -2.02 -16.08 -28.02
N PRO A 365 -2.36 -16.77 -26.90
CA PRO A 365 -2.29 -16.20 -25.54
C PRO A 365 -0.89 -15.70 -25.13
N THR A 366 0.15 -16.12 -25.85
CA THR A 366 1.55 -15.68 -25.65
C THR A 366 1.80 -14.26 -26.16
N ASP A 367 0.99 -13.76 -27.10
CA ASP A 367 1.09 -12.39 -27.61
C ASP A 367 0.41 -11.42 -26.64
N GLN A 368 1.20 -10.91 -25.69
CA GLN A 368 0.74 -9.96 -24.70
C GLN A 368 0.27 -8.64 -25.31
N ALA A 369 0.85 -8.21 -26.43
CA ALA A 369 0.50 -6.94 -27.06
C ALA A 369 -0.88 -7.01 -27.71
N ALA A 370 -1.16 -8.09 -28.46
CA ALA A 370 -2.48 -8.34 -29.04
C ALA A 370 -3.54 -8.55 -27.96
N THR A 371 -3.21 -9.30 -26.90
CA THR A 371 -4.15 -9.57 -25.82
C THR A 371 -4.48 -8.31 -25.00
N GLN A 372 -3.54 -7.38 -24.82
CA GLN A 372 -3.78 -6.06 -24.23
C GLN A 372 -4.51 -5.08 -25.15
N ALA A 373 -4.55 -5.35 -26.46
CA ALA A 373 -5.29 -4.55 -27.43
C ALA A 373 -6.75 -5.04 -27.62
N PHE A 374 -7.09 -6.21 -27.05
CA PHE A 374 -8.44 -6.77 -27.09
C PHE A 374 -9.48 -5.78 -26.57
N LEU A 375 -10.45 -5.43 -27.44
CA LEU A 375 -11.55 -4.50 -27.16
C LEU A 375 -11.12 -3.14 -26.58
N ARG A 376 -9.89 -2.67 -26.86
CA ARG A 376 -9.40 -1.39 -26.36
C ARG A 376 -10.24 -0.20 -26.84
N ASP A 377 -10.75 -0.28 -28.08
CA ASP A 377 -11.55 0.77 -28.69
C ASP A 377 -13.04 0.66 -28.36
N THR A 378 -13.46 -0.43 -27.71
CA THR A 378 -14.85 -0.60 -27.27
C THR A 378 -15.06 0.15 -25.97
N MET A 379 -15.92 1.17 -26.00
CA MET A 379 -16.30 1.87 -24.78
C MET A 379 -17.01 0.91 -23.83
N TRP A 380 -16.59 0.88 -22.55
CA TRP A 380 -17.15 0.01 -21.51
C TRP A 380 -18.68 0.11 -21.41
N GLU A 381 -19.22 1.27 -21.74
CA GLU A 381 -20.64 1.62 -21.69
C GLU A 381 -21.48 0.87 -22.73
N GLN A 382 -20.86 0.37 -23.79
CA GLN A 382 -21.52 -0.39 -24.86
C GLN A 382 -21.65 -1.87 -24.49
N THR A 383 -20.99 -2.31 -23.44
CA THR A 383 -21.08 -3.69 -22.96
C THR A 383 -22.42 -3.96 -22.27
N PRO A 384 -22.86 -5.22 -22.19
CA PRO A 384 -24.09 -5.59 -21.47
C PRO A 384 -24.12 -5.11 -20.00
N LEU A 385 -22.97 -5.10 -19.32
CA LEU A 385 -22.87 -4.64 -17.92
C LEU A 385 -22.82 -3.11 -17.82
N GLY A 386 -22.09 -2.44 -18.73
CA GLY A 386 -21.99 -0.98 -18.76
C GLY A 386 -23.31 -0.29 -19.11
N THR A 387 -24.03 -0.82 -20.11
CA THR A 387 -25.38 -0.33 -20.45
C THR A 387 -26.37 -0.46 -19.30
N PHE A 388 -26.24 -1.53 -18.50
CA PHE A 388 -27.05 -1.75 -17.32
C PHE A 388 -26.75 -0.74 -16.21
N LEU A 389 -25.47 -0.49 -15.92
CA LEU A 389 -25.05 0.50 -14.92
C LEU A 389 -25.54 1.92 -15.28
N ARG A 390 -25.38 2.33 -16.54
CA ARG A 390 -25.85 3.64 -17.03
C ARG A 390 -27.36 3.82 -16.85
N ARG A 391 -28.15 2.78 -17.14
CA ARG A 391 -29.61 2.83 -16.98
C ARG A 391 -30.06 2.85 -15.52
N ALA A 392 -29.21 2.41 -14.60
CA ALA A 392 -29.49 2.39 -13.17
C ALA A 392 -29.20 3.74 -12.48
N ASN A 393 -28.69 4.75 -13.19
CA ASN A 393 -28.25 6.06 -12.63
C ASN A 393 -27.31 5.95 -11.41
N MET A 394 -26.59 4.84 -11.28
CA MET A 394 -25.66 4.60 -10.16
C MET A 394 -24.35 5.41 -10.28
N CYS A 395 -24.17 6.14 -11.38
CA CYS A 395 -22.94 6.90 -11.67
C CYS A 395 -22.98 8.39 -11.28
N ASP A 396 -24.10 8.91 -10.76
CA ASP A 396 -24.25 10.37 -10.49
C ASP A 396 -23.25 10.91 -9.45
N GLY A 397 -22.53 10.04 -8.72
CA GLY A 397 -21.53 10.42 -7.72
C GLY A 397 -20.04 10.34 -8.14
N TYR A 398 -19.70 9.61 -9.21
CA TYR A 398 -18.32 9.40 -9.66
C TYR A 398 -18.23 9.50 -11.19
N GLY A 399 -17.66 10.60 -11.69
CA GLY A 399 -17.72 11.00 -13.09
C GLY A 399 -17.37 9.90 -14.11
N GLU A 400 -18.17 9.82 -15.18
CA GLU A 400 -18.10 8.85 -16.29
C GLU A 400 -16.70 8.70 -16.91
N ALA A 401 -15.88 9.76 -16.87
CA ALA A 401 -14.51 9.78 -17.41
C ALA A 401 -13.51 8.94 -16.61
N GLU A 402 -13.70 8.76 -15.29
CA GLU A 402 -12.78 7.97 -14.45
C GLU A 402 -12.97 6.46 -14.64
N MET A 403 -14.21 6.00 -14.85
CA MET A 403 -14.51 4.57 -15.04
C MET A 403 -13.98 4.03 -16.38
N GLY A 404 -14.08 4.81 -17.46
CA GLY A 404 -13.53 4.42 -18.77
C GLY A 404 -12.00 4.34 -18.78
N SER A 405 -11.34 5.28 -18.10
CA SER A 405 -9.88 5.27 -17.96
C SER A 405 -9.42 4.05 -17.16
N ARG A 406 -10.10 3.73 -16.06
CA ARG A 406 -9.81 2.55 -15.21
C ARG A 406 -10.01 1.22 -15.95
N SER A 407 -11.11 1.04 -16.67
CA SER A 407 -11.36 -0.20 -17.42
C SER A 407 -10.27 -0.50 -18.45
N THR A 408 -9.79 0.53 -19.14
CA THR A 408 -8.71 0.42 -20.13
C THR A 408 -7.35 0.07 -19.48
N GLU A 409 -7.14 0.51 -18.25
CA GLU A 409 -5.91 0.30 -17.49
C GLU A 409 -5.86 -1.09 -16.81
N TYR A 410 -7.00 -1.57 -16.29
CA TYR A 410 -7.13 -2.91 -15.68
C TYR A 410 -7.05 -4.07 -16.69
N ASN A 411 -7.43 -3.87 -17.96
CA ASN A 411 -7.22 -4.87 -19.02
C ASN A 411 -5.73 -5.21 -19.25
N LYS A 412 -4.82 -4.28 -18.93
CA LYS A 412 -3.38 -4.52 -19.00
C LYS A 412 -2.88 -5.46 -17.89
N GLN A 413 -3.64 -5.59 -16.80
CA GLN A 413 -3.21 -6.19 -15.53
C GLN A 413 -3.35 -7.72 -15.47
N TYR A 414 -4.50 -8.28 -15.85
CA TYR A 414 -4.78 -9.71 -15.60
C TYR A 414 -3.89 -10.64 -16.44
N LEU A 415 -3.51 -10.21 -17.64
CA LEU A 415 -2.67 -10.97 -18.57
C LEU A 415 -1.23 -11.11 -18.11
N TYR A 416 -0.73 -10.12 -17.36
CA TYR A 416 0.59 -10.18 -16.76
C TYR A 416 0.68 -11.25 -15.67
N THR A 417 -0.39 -11.41 -14.87
CA THR A 417 -0.48 -12.41 -13.78
C THR A 417 -0.64 -13.85 -14.23
N VAL A 418 -1.27 -14.12 -15.38
CA VAL A 418 -1.46 -15.49 -15.90
C VAL A 418 -0.24 -15.97 -16.72
N SER A 419 0.59 -15.04 -17.22
CA SER A 419 1.81 -15.37 -17.99
C SER A 419 3.07 -15.64 -17.14
N LYS A 420 2.96 -15.56 -15.81
CA LYS A 420 4.00 -15.96 -14.84
C LYS A 420 3.55 -17.19 -14.08
#